data_AF-A0A0Q5JZC8-F1
#
_entry.id   AF-A0A0Q5JZC8-F1
#
_cell.length_a   1.000
_cell.length_b   1.000
_cell.length_c   1.000
_cell.angle_alpha   90.00
_cell.angle_beta   90.00
_cell.angle_gamma   90.00
#
_symmetry.space_group_name_H-M   'P 1'
#
loop_
_entity.id
_entity.type
_entity.pdbx_description
1 polymer ?
#
loop_
_entity_poly.entity_id
_entity_poly.type
_entity_poly.pdbx_seq_one_letter_code
_entity_poly.pdbx_strand_id
1 'polypeptide(L)'
;MKSALSQVAADLRGLPVHFAHSPFGPAAVHVVGRAGSPLAWLDVFIHEEDLRALVQELPQHLHARPLWTVWPERQCPLPLDWTWGFQEARRQIFPRQGVYCPSDRLEPTTACAHPDPAVLDARQLGMLAYLYELVGHGQAWGNAAD
;
A
#
# COMPACT_ATOMS: atom_id res chain seq x y z
N MET A 1 8.75 29.51 3.71
CA MET A 1 8.97 28.05 3.86
C MET A 1 7.94 27.33 3.01
N LYS A 2 8.34 26.36 2.18
CA LYS A 2 7.37 25.49 1.49
C LYS A 2 6.83 24.49 2.53
N SER A 3 5.53 24.24 2.53
CA SER A 3 4.94 23.19 3.38
C SER A 3 5.46 21.82 2.93
N ALA A 4 5.53 20.84 3.84
CA ALA A 4 5.92 19.46 3.52
C ALA A 4 5.09 18.91 2.34
N LEU A 5 3.79 19.22 2.32
CA LEU A 5 2.87 18.94 1.22
C LEU A 5 3.33 19.52 -0.13
N SER A 6 3.80 20.76 -0.16
CA SER A 6 4.28 21.41 -1.39
C SER A 6 5.53 20.75 -1.96
N GLN A 7 6.34 20.12 -1.10
CA GLN A 7 7.56 19.42 -1.51
C GLN A 7 7.22 18.10 -2.20
N VAL A 8 6.40 17.26 -1.55
CA VAL A 8 5.99 15.96 -2.10
C VAL A 8 5.00 16.08 -3.27
N ALA A 9 4.26 17.18 -3.36
CA ALA A 9 3.36 17.44 -4.50
C ALA A 9 4.11 17.53 -5.84
N ALA A 10 5.40 17.88 -5.84
CA ALA A 10 6.23 17.81 -7.03
C ALA A 10 6.56 16.36 -7.42
N ASP A 11 6.87 15.51 -6.44
CA ASP A 11 7.24 14.11 -6.66
C ASP A 11 6.05 13.25 -7.08
N LEU A 12 4.84 13.66 -6.70
CA LEU A 12 3.57 13.01 -7.09
C LEU A 12 3.01 13.58 -8.40
N ARG A 13 3.70 14.56 -9.02
CA ARG A 13 3.26 15.21 -10.26
C ARG A 13 3.32 14.22 -11.42
N GLY A 14 2.18 13.62 -11.72
CA GLY A 14 2.03 12.61 -12.78
C GLY A 14 1.17 11.44 -12.38
N LEU A 15 1.00 11.21 -11.07
CA LEU A 15 0.05 10.22 -10.58
C LEU A 15 -1.39 10.76 -10.67
N PRO A 16 -2.37 9.94 -11.06
CA PRO A 16 -3.76 10.36 -11.23
C PRO A 16 -4.49 10.47 -9.88
N VAL A 17 -4.01 11.36 -9.01
CA VAL A 17 -4.50 11.59 -7.65
C VAL A 17 -4.75 13.08 -7.40
N HIS A 18 -5.58 13.34 -6.40
CA HIS A 18 -5.88 14.64 -5.82
C HIS A 18 -5.43 14.64 -4.37
N PHE A 19 -4.88 15.77 -3.93
CA PHE A 19 -4.40 15.99 -2.58
C PHE A 19 -5.01 17.27 -2.04
N ALA A 20 -5.46 17.24 -0.81
CA ALA A 20 -5.97 18.42 -0.12
C ALA A 20 -5.54 18.38 1.35
N HIS A 21 -5.41 19.54 1.97
CA HIS A 21 -5.40 19.60 3.43
C HIS A 21 -6.75 19.12 3.94
N SER A 22 -6.70 18.26 4.95
CA SER A 22 -7.88 17.67 5.56
C SER A 22 -8.45 18.63 6.61
N PRO A 23 -9.70 19.11 6.47
CA PRO A 23 -10.30 20.01 7.46
C PRO A 23 -10.83 19.26 8.70
N PHE A 24 -11.14 17.97 8.57
CA PHE A 24 -11.81 17.18 9.62
C PHE A 24 -11.38 15.70 9.66
N GLY A 25 -10.39 15.30 8.87
CA GLY A 25 -9.96 13.90 8.82
C GLY A 25 -9.06 13.53 10.00
N PRO A 26 -8.88 12.22 10.23
CA PRO A 26 -8.00 11.69 11.28
C PRO A 26 -6.52 12.06 11.10
N ALA A 27 -6.14 12.60 9.93
CA ALA A 27 -4.81 13.09 9.61
C ALA A 27 -4.87 14.32 8.66
N ALA A 28 -3.74 15.02 8.50
CA ALA A 28 -3.67 16.38 7.95
C ALA A 28 -3.83 16.48 6.42
N VAL A 29 -3.64 15.39 5.69
CA VAL A 29 -3.73 15.36 4.21
C VAL A 29 -4.73 14.30 3.77
N HIS A 30 -5.63 14.66 2.86
CA HIS A 30 -6.57 13.74 2.22
C HIS A 30 -6.14 13.49 0.78
N VAL A 31 -6.14 12.21 0.37
CA VAL A 31 -5.72 11.77 -0.96
C VAL A 31 -6.80 10.91 -1.60
N VAL A 32 -7.22 11.33 -2.79
CA VAL A 32 -8.27 10.65 -3.56
C VAL A 32 -7.76 10.38 -4.97
N GLY A 33 -7.88 9.14 -5.44
CA GLY A 33 -7.59 8.81 -6.82
C GLY A 33 -8.65 9.30 -7.78
N ARG A 34 -8.22 9.61 -9.00
CA ARG A 34 -9.11 10.13 -10.05
C ARG A 34 -9.99 9.03 -10.61
N ALA A 35 -11.26 9.39 -10.87
CA ALA A 35 -12.17 8.53 -11.60
C ALA A 35 -11.56 8.11 -12.96
N GLY A 36 -11.74 6.85 -13.33
CA GLY A 36 -11.17 6.28 -14.56
C GLY A 36 -9.68 5.91 -14.48
N SER A 37 -9.02 6.13 -13.33
CA SER A 37 -7.64 5.67 -13.11
C SER A 37 -7.59 4.36 -12.31
N PRO A 38 -6.47 3.61 -12.38
CA PRO A 38 -6.23 2.48 -11.50
C PRO A 38 -6.21 2.84 -10.01
N LEU A 39 -6.16 4.13 -9.65
CA LEU A 39 -6.21 4.62 -8.29
C LEU A 39 -7.60 5.06 -7.84
N ALA A 40 -8.66 4.89 -8.64
CA ALA A 40 -10.02 5.35 -8.28
C ALA A 40 -10.57 4.76 -6.96
N TRP A 41 -9.97 3.67 -6.46
CA TRP A 41 -10.28 3.08 -5.15
C TRP A 41 -9.53 3.73 -3.98
N LEU A 42 -8.49 4.54 -4.27
CA LEU A 42 -7.70 5.25 -3.29
C LEU A 42 -8.50 6.44 -2.75
N ASP A 43 -8.82 6.39 -1.48
CA ASP A 43 -9.51 7.43 -0.72
C ASP A 43 -9.00 7.28 0.71
N VAL A 44 -7.92 7.99 1.06
CA VAL A 44 -7.16 7.78 2.31
C VAL A 44 -6.70 9.10 2.92
N PHE A 45 -6.51 9.11 4.24
CA PHE A 45 -5.91 10.21 4.98
C PHE A 45 -4.45 9.90 5.33
N ILE A 46 -3.61 10.92 5.46
CA ILE A 46 -2.17 10.75 5.66
C ILE A 46 -1.67 11.75 6.70
N HIS A 47 -0.87 11.25 7.64
CA HIS A 47 -0.06 12.08 8.52
C HIS A 47 1.09 12.74 7.73
N GLU A 48 1.50 13.95 8.11
CA GLU A 48 2.51 14.68 7.34
C GLU A 48 3.85 13.94 7.33
N GLU A 49 4.21 13.26 8.42
CA GLU A 49 5.39 12.42 8.54
C GLU A 49 5.42 11.25 7.55
N ASP A 50 4.25 10.76 7.13
CA ASP A 50 4.10 9.56 6.29
C ASP A 50 3.98 9.88 4.80
N LEU A 51 3.91 11.18 4.44
CA LEU A 51 3.79 11.62 3.05
C LEU A 51 4.91 11.10 2.16
N ARG A 52 6.14 11.02 2.67
CA ARG A 52 7.28 10.52 1.91
C ARG A 52 7.16 9.03 1.62
N ALA A 53 6.70 8.24 2.58
CA ALA A 53 6.47 6.81 2.40
C ALA A 53 5.43 6.56 1.31
N LEU A 54 4.32 7.31 1.33
CA LEU A 54 3.30 7.22 0.27
C LEU A 54 3.92 7.45 -1.12
N VAL A 55 4.73 8.50 -1.28
CA VAL A 55 5.32 8.86 -2.58
C VAL A 55 6.17 7.73 -3.13
N GLN A 56 6.92 7.04 -2.26
CA GLN A 56 7.80 5.94 -2.64
C GLN A 56 7.02 4.67 -2.94
N GLU A 57 5.99 4.38 -2.15
CA GLU A 57 5.25 3.13 -2.22
C GLU A 57 4.18 3.15 -3.32
N LEU A 58 3.48 4.27 -3.54
CA LEU A 58 2.30 4.34 -4.42
C LEU A 58 2.58 3.85 -5.85
N PRO A 59 3.71 4.18 -6.50
CA PRO A 59 4.09 3.57 -7.78
C PRO A 59 4.29 2.06 -7.68
N GLN A 60 4.91 1.56 -6.61
CA GLN A 60 5.15 0.13 -6.43
C GLN A 60 3.83 -0.63 -6.28
N HIS A 61 2.87 -0.08 -5.54
CA HIS A 61 1.53 -0.67 -5.40
C HIS A 61 0.76 -0.75 -6.70
N LEU A 62 0.99 0.18 -7.64
CA LEU A 62 0.40 0.14 -8.97
C LEU A 62 1.03 -0.94 -9.86
N HIS A 63 2.30 -1.25 -9.64
CA HIS A 63 3.05 -2.26 -10.39
C HIS A 63 3.05 -3.63 -9.72
N ALA A 64 2.62 -3.73 -8.46
CA ALA A 64 2.50 -4.98 -7.73
C ALA A 64 1.70 -5.98 -8.58
N ARG A 65 2.31 -7.13 -8.82
CA ARG A 65 1.75 -8.10 -9.76
C ARG A 65 0.38 -8.57 -9.25
N PRO A 66 -0.60 -8.77 -10.16
CA PRO A 66 -1.91 -9.23 -9.75
C PRO A 66 -1.83 -10.60 -9.04
N LEU A 67 -2.68 -10.80 -8.04
CA LEU A 67 -2.73 -12.04 -7.23
C LEU A 67 -2.64 -13.32 -8.08
N TRP A 68 -3.39 -13.41 -9.18
CA TRP A 68 -3.44 -14.61 -10.03
C TRP A 68 -2.13 -14.95 -10.75
N THR A 69 -1.17 -14.01 -10.75
CA THR A 69 0.19 -14.25 -11.28
C THR A 69 1.16 -14.70 -10.19
N VAL A 70 1.00 -14.20 -8.97
CA VAL A 70 1.89 -14.53 -7.83
C VAL A 70 1.48 -15.85 -7.18
N TRP A 71 0.18 -16.09 -7.05
CA TRP A 71 -0.41 -17.26 -6.40
C TRP A 71 0.16 -18.61 -6.93
N PRO A 72 0.20 -18.87 -8.26
CA PRO A 72 0.66 -20.16 -8.80
C PRO A 72 2.13 -20.45 -8.54
N GLU A 73 2.97 -19.41 -8.41
CA GLU A 73 4.41 -19.54 -8.18
C GLU A 73 4.75 -19.98 -6.75
N ARG A 74 3.83 -19.77 -5.79
CA ARG A 74 4.09 -19.94 -4.36
C ARG A 74 3.65 -21.29 -3.79
N GLN A 75 2.85 -22.09 -4.53
CA GLN A 75 2.39 -23.44 -4.14
C GLN A 75 1.89 -23.54 -2.68
N CYS A 76 1.09 -22.58 -2.21
CA CYS A 76 0.67 -22.53 -0.80
C CYS A 76 -0.45 -23.56 -0.49
N PRO A 77 -0.40 -24.26 0.66
CA PRO A 77 -1.38 -25.30 1.01
C PRO A 77 -2.80 -24.78 1.32
N LEU A 78 -2.97 -23.50 1.68
CA LEU A 78 -4.27 -22.87 1.95
C LEU A 78 -4.50 -21.65 1.04
N PRO A 79 -5.02 -21.87 -0.19
CA PRO A 79 -5.13 -20.83 -1.20
C PRO A 79 -5.94 -19.61 -0.85
N LEU A 80 -7.08 -19.85 -0.23
CA LEU A 80 -8.05 -18.82 0.06
C LEU A 80 -7.52 -17.93 1.18
N ASP A 81 -6.94 -18.51 2.22
CA ASP A 81 -6.36 -17.79 3.35
C ASP A 81 -5.09 -17.03 2.96
N TRP A 82 -4.24 -17.62 2.13
CA TRP A 82 -3.09 -16.90 1.58
C TRP A 82 -3.53 -15.72 0.70
N THR A 83 -4.51 -15.94 -0.18
CA THR A 83 -5.06 -14.87 -1.03
C THR A 83 -5.66 -13.74 -0.21
N TRP A 84 -6.38 -14.11 0.84
CA TRP A 84 -6.92 -13.15 1.80
C TRP A 84 -5.79 -12.32 2.42
N GLY A 85 -4.72 -12.96 2.90
CA GLY A 85 -3.57 -12.26 3.46
C GLY A 85 -2.92 -11.28 2.49
N PHE A 86 -2.73 -11.68 1.22
CA PHE A 86 -2.17 -10.83 0.19
C PHE A 86 -3.01 -9.57 -0.06
N GLN A 87 -4.34 -9.73 -0.14
CA GLN A 87 -5.27 -8.61 -0.31
C GLN A 87 -5.38 -7.76 0.95
N GLU A 88 -5.32 -8.38 2.12
CA GLU A 88 -5.43 -7.72 3.42
C GLU A 88 -4.26 -6.77 3.65
N ALA A 89 -3.03 -7.15 3.29
CA ALA A 89 -1.89 -6.25 3.41
C ALA A 89 -2.11 -4.93 2.65
N ARG A 90 -2.59 -5.00 1.41
CA ARG A 90 -2.97 -3.83 0.62
C ARG A 90 -4.06 -3.00 1.29
N ARG A 91 -5.06 -3.66 1.86
CA ARG A 91 -6.20 -3.00 2.53
C ARG A 91 -5.77 -2.28 3.79
N GLN A 92 -4.82 -2.82 4.54
CA GLN A 92 -4.30 -2.19 5.76
C GLN A 92 -3.35 -1.03 5.46
N ILE A 93 -2.59 -1.09 4.36
CA ILE A 93 -1.77 0.03 3.89
C ILE A 93 -2.64 1.17 3.37
N PHE A 94 -3.65 0.85 2.55
CA PHE A 94 -4.61 1.81 2.01
C PHE A 94 -6.05 1.55 2.46
N PRO A 95 -6.37 1.82 3.73
CA PRO A 95 -7.73 1.64 4.22
C PRO A 95 -8.63 2.71 3.61
N ARG A 96 -9.69 2.29 2.94
CA ARG A 96 -10.69 3.22 2.37
C ARG A 96 -11.29 4.09 3.47
N GLN A 97 -11.22 5.40 3.30
CA GLN A 97 -11.61 6.41 4.29
C GLN A 97 -10.91 6.25 5.65
N GLY A 98 -9.73 5.65 5.66
CA GLY A 98 -8.89 5.46 6.83
C GLY A 98 -7.56 6.17 6.70
N VAL A 99 -6.71 6.00 7.71
CA VAL A 99 -5.35 6.56 7.73
C VAL A 99 -4.41 5.58 7.03
N TYR A 100 -3.68 6.07 6.04
CA TYR A 100 -2.59 5.36 5.38
C TYR A 100 -1.59 4.84 6.39
N CYS A 101 -1.22 3.57 6.27
CA CYS A 101 -0.19 2.93 7.07
C CYS A 101 0.99 2.57 6.17
N PRO A 102 2.18 3.18 6.35
CA PRO A 102 3.39 2.78 5.65
C PRO A 102 3.63 1.27 5.74
N SER A 103 4.12 0.68 4.64
CA SER A 103 4.31 -0.77 4.55
C SER A 103 5.32 -1.33 5.56
N ASP A 104 6.31 -0.52 5.97
CA ASP A 104 7.32 -0.86 6.98
C ASP A 104 6.77 -0.94 8.42
N ARG A 105 5.58 -0.38 8.67
CA ARG A 105 4.86 -0.48 9.95
C ARG A 105 3.85 -1.62 9.98
N LEU A 106 3.60 -2.26 8.84
CA LEU A 106 2.68 -3.39 8.76
C LEU A 106 3.37 -4.67 9.20
N GLU A 107 3.13 -5.07 10.44
CA GLU A 107 3.64 -6.33 11.01
C GLU A 107 2.63 -7.48 10.77
N PRO A 108 2.92 -8.46 9.89
CA PRO A 108 1.97 -9.54 9.57
C PRO A 108 1.51 -10.34 10.79
N THR A 109 2.38 -10.45 11.80
CA THR A 109 2.12 -11.21 13.04
C THR A 109 1.04 -10.59 13.91
N THR A 110 0.85 -9.27 13.84
CA THR A 110 -0.17 -8.54 14.62
C THR A 110 -1.35 -8.10 13.75
N ALA A 111 -1.14 -7.98 12.44
CA ALA A 111 -2.16 -7.62 11.46
C ALA A 111 -3.19 -8.73 11.17
N CYS A 112 -2.89 -9.97 11.57
CA CYS A 112 -3.79 -11.12 11.42
C CYS A 112 -4.06 -11.80 12.77
N ALA A 113 -5.32 -12.14 13.02
CA ALA A 113 -5.71 -13.00 14.14
C ALA A 113 -6.64 -14.11 13.65
N HIS A 114 -6.30 -15.36 13.97
CA HIS A 114 -7.13 -16.52 13.68
C HIS A 114 -6.85 -17.63 14.71
N PRO A 115 -7.88 -18.37 15.17
CA PRO A 115 -7.69 -19.43 16.16
C PRO A 115 -6.94 -20.66 15.61
N ASP A 116 -7.05 -20.93 14.31
CA ASP A 116 -6.31 -22.01 13.64
C ASP A 116 -4.92 -21.52 13.20
N PRO A 117 -3.82 -22.12 13.70
CA PRO A 117 -2.46 -21.75 13.34
C PRO A 117 -2.13 -21.91 11.84
N ALA A 118 -2.66 -22.93 11.17
CA ALA A 118 -2.36 -23.15 9.75
C ALA A 118 -2.95 -22.03 8.87
N VAL A 119 -4.18 -21.61 9.21
CA VAL A 119 -4.82 -20.46 8.58
C VAL A 119 -4.06 -19.17 8.87
N LEU A 120 -3.62 -18.98 10.11
CA LEU A 120 -2.83 -17.81 10.51
C LEU A 120 -1.53 -17.72 9.69
N ASP A 121 -0.77 -18.82 9.61
CA ASP A 121 0.46 -18.90 8.83
C ASP A 121 0.21 -18.60 7.35
N ALA A 122 -0.84 -19.17 6.75
CA ALA A 122 -1.17 -18.92 5.36
C ALA A 122 -1.47 -17.43 5.08
N ARG A 123 -2.24 -16.77 5.96
CA ARG A 123 -2.54 -15.33 5.86
C ARG A 123 -1.28 -14.49 6.00
N GLN A 124 -0.43 -14.78 6.98
CA GLN A 124 0.83 -14.07 7.18
C GLN A 124 1.76 -14.20 5.98
N LEU A 125 1.86 -15.41 5.40
CA LEU A 125 2.63 -15.63 4.16
C LEU A 125 2.05 -14.86 2.97
N GLY A 126 0.72 -14.75 2.88
CA GLY A 126 0.04 -13.92 1.89
C GLY A 126 0.41 -12.44 2.02
N MET A 127 0.35 -11.92 3.25
CA MET A 127 0.74 -10.54 3.54
C MET A 127 2.20 -10.28 3.19
N LEU A 128 3.11 -11.17 3.61
CA LEU A 128 4.54 -11.08 3.30
C LEU A 128 4.79 -11.08 1.80
N ALA A 129 4.08 -11.93 1.04
CA ALA A 129 4.21 -11.95 -0.40
C ALA A 129 3.82 -10.61 -1.04
N TYR A 130 2.78 -9.94 -0.55
CA TYR A 130 2.43 -8.59 -1.02
C TYR A 130 3.52 -7.57 -0.71
N LEU A 131 4.03 -7.57 0.53
CA LEU A 131 5.10 -6.66 0.96
C LEU A 131 6.38 -6.86 0.13
N TYR A 132 6.72 -8.09 -0.24
CA TYR A 132 7.85 -8.37 -1.13
C TYR A 132 7.67 -7.79 -2.54
N GLU A 133 6.46 -7.75 -3.08
CA GLU A 133 6.20 -7.11 -4.38
C GLU A 133 6.51 -5.60 -4.32
N LEU A 134 6.33 -4.94 -3.18
CA LEU A 134 6.66 -3.53 -3.02
C LEU A 134 8.17 -3.30 -3.07
N VAL A 135 8.94 -4.09 -2.30
CA VAL A 135 10.40 -4.00 -2.27
C VAL A 135 11.03 -4.34 -3.63
N GLY A 136 10.53 -5.37 -4.31
CA GLY A 136 11.07 -5.84 -5.59
C GLY A 136 10.96 -4.82 -6.74
N HIS A 137 9.97 -3.92 -6.68
CA HIS A 137 9.78 -2.87 -7.68
C HIS A 137 10.39 -1.51 -7.26
N GLY A 138 10.73 -1.33 -5.98
CA GLY A 138 11.41 -0.13 -5.50
C GLY A 138 12.83 0.07 -6.06
N GLN A 139 13.53 -1.01 -6.38
CA GLN A 139 14.88 -0.92 -6.99
C GLN A 139 14.86 -0.52 -8.48
N ALA A 140 13.76 -0.72 -9.19
CA ALA A 140 13.67 -0.39 -10.62
C ALA A 140 13.66 1.12 -10.90
N TRP A 141 13.25 1.94 -9.91
CA TRP A 141 13.16 3.40 -10.04
C TRP A 141 14.37 4.14 -9.45
N GLY A 142 15.18 3.47 -8.61
CA GLY A 142 16.45 4.02 -8.12
C GLY A 142 17.52 4.14 -9.21
N ASN A 143 17.44 3.32 -10.26
CA ASN A 143 18.40 3.30 -11.37
C ASN A 143 17.95 4.10 -12.61
N ALA A 144 16.82 4.79 -12.54
CA ALA A 144 16.31 5.63 -13.65
C ALA A 144 16.62 7.12 -13.46
N ALA A 145 17.38 7.47 -12.42
CA ALA A 145 17.76 8.83 -12.05
C ALA A 145 19.28 9.11 -12.16
N ASP A 146 20.06 8.17 -12.71
CA ASP A 146 21.49 8.35 -13.03
C ASP A 146 21.70 8.47 -14.55
#